data_AF-A0A0A2CHW4-F1
#
_entry.id   AF-A0A0A2CHW4-F1
#
_cell.length_a   1.000
_cell.length_b   1.000
_cell.length_c   1.000
_cell.angle_alpha   90.00
_cell.angle_beta   90.00
_cell.angle_gamma   90.00
#
_symmetry.space_group_name_H-M   'P 1'
#
loop_
_entity.id
_entity.type
_entity.pdbx_description
1 polymer ?
#
loop_
_entity_poly.entity_id
_entity_poly.type
_entity_poly.pdbx_seq_one_letter_code
_entity_poly.pdbx_strand_id
1 'polypeptide(L)'
;MHGYSRSFTFWFAAQELDPYGFVVDFSSLRPLEQQLNNQFDHTFLANADDPLLPQWQSLNDQGAIDLRVMDNVGMESSAALVWQWANALLLDRDAGRSCCWRVEARENEANAACYEAIPQWYATKTML
;
A
#
# COMPACT_ATOMS: atom_id res chain seq x y z
N MET A 1 1.70 -17.16 -15.81
CA MET A 1 0.84 -16.00 -15.50
C MET A 1 -0.40 -16.51 -14.80
N HIS A 2 -0.75 -15.92 -13.68
CA HIS A 2 -1.97 -16.20 -12.91
C HIS A 2 -2.39 -14.91 -12.19
N GLY A 3 -3.56 -14.92 -11.55
CA GLY A 3 -4.08 -13.78 -10.80
C GLY A 3 -4.43 -14.16 -9.37
N TYR A 4 -4.57 -13.13 -8.53
CA TYR A 4 -4.92 -13.26 -7.13
C TYR A 4 -5.96 -12.21 -6.74
N SER A 5 -6.87 -12.58 -5.84
CA SER A 5 -7.75 -11.62 -5.18
C SER A 5 -7.02 -11.03 -3.99
N ARG A 6 -6.16 -10.04 -4.26
CA ARG A 6 -5.35 -9.39 -3.23
C ARG A 6 -6.23 -8.65 -2.24
N SER A 7 -5.87 -8.69 -0.96
CA SER A 7 -6.46 -7.81 0.05
C SER A 7 -5.39 -7.18 0.94
N PHE A 8 -5.72 -6.01 1.48
CA PHE A 8 -4.82 -5.24 2.33
C PHE A 8 -5.53 -4.87 3.63
N THR A 9 -4.86 -5.11 4.76
CA THR A 9 -5.31 -4.66 6.07
C THR A 9 -4.30 -3.65 6.62
N PHE A 10 -4.80 -2.56 7.19
CA PHE A 10 -3.99 -1.47 7.73
C PHE A 10 -4.30 -1.30 9.21
N TRP A 11 -3.26 -1.10 10.03
CA TRP A 11 -3.40 -0.82 11.45
C TRP A 11 -2.88 0.59 11.75
N PHE A 12 -3.79 1.42 12.26
CA PHE A 12 -3.52 2.81 12.57
C PHE A 12 -3.33 3.04 14.06
N ALA A 13 -2.55 4.04 14.41
CA ALA A 13 -2.38 4.56 15.75
C ALA A 13 -2.42 6.09 15.72
N ALA A 14 -2.81 6.71 16.84
CA ALA A 14 -2.77 8.15 17.03
C ALA A 14 -2.32 8.50 18.44
N GLN A 15 -1.71 9.67 18.60
CA GLN A 15 -1.31 10.21 19.91
C GLN A 15 -2.52 10.71 20.70
N GLU A 16 -3.51 11.22 19.97
CA GLU A 16 -4.79 11.66 20.49
C GLU A 16 -5.87 11.47 19.43
N LEU A 17 -7.12 11.36 19.89
CA LEU A 17 -8.27 11.36 19.00
C LEU A 17 -8.44 12.75 18.38
N ASP A 18 -8.95 12.80 17.15
CA ASP A 18 -9.34 14.06 16.53
C ASP A 18 -10.57 14.68 17.25
N PRO A 19 -11.01 15.90 16.90
CA PRO A 19 -12.18 16.54 17.51
C PRO A 19 -13.50 15.76 17.38
N TYR A 20 -13.55 14.76 16.49
CA TYR A 20 -14.70 13.88 16.28
C TYR A 20 -14.56 12.52 16.98
N GLY A 21 -13.44 12.28 17.67
CA GLY A 21 -13.18 11.05 18.41
C GLY A 21 -12.51 9.94 17.61
N PHE A 22 -11.87 10.25 16.46
CA PHE A 22 -11.25 9.24 15.60
C PHE A 22 -9.73 9.16 15.74
N VAL A 23 -9.20 7.94 15.66
CA VAL A 23 -7.78 7.70 15.37
C VAL A 23 -7.49 8.20 13.95
N VAL A 24 -8.24 7.67 12.98
CA VAL A 24 -8.26 8.11 11.58
C VAL A 24 -9.72 8.12 11.12
N ASP A 25 -10.17 9.18 10.46
CA ASP A 25 -11.46 9.18 9.76
C ASP A 25 -11.35 8.28 8.52
N PHE A 26 -12.10 7.18 8.48
CA PHE A 26 -12.04 6.25 7.34
C PHE A 26 -12.48 6.88 6.01
N SER A 27 -13.35 7.90 6.03
CA SER A 27 -13.77 8.60 4.81
C SER A 27 -12.62 9.36 4.13
N SER A 28 -11.58 9.65 4.90
CA SER A 28 -10.35 10.30 4.45
C SER A 28 -9.37 9.36 3.76
N LEU A 29 -9.60 8.03 3.82
CA LEU A 29 -8.73 7.02 3.20
C LEU A 29 -9.04 6.76 1.72
N ARG A 30 -10.06 7.43 1.15
CA ARG A 30 -10.41 7.31 -0.28
C ARG A 30 -9.23 7.53 -1.24
N PRO A 31 -8.30 8.48 -1.01
CA PRO A 31 -7.11 8.60 -1.85
C PRO A 31 -6.20 7.36 -1.80
N LEU A 32 -6.05 6.73 -0.63
CA LEU A 32 -5.28 5.49 -0.49
C LEU A 32 -5.99 4.33 -1.21
N GLU A 33 -7.30 4.20 -1.04
CA GLU A 33 -8.11 3.20 -1.76
C GLU A 33 -7.98 3.37 -3.28
N GLN A 34 -8.06 4.61 -3.79
CA GLN A 34 -7.89 4.87 -5.21
C GLN A 34 -6.49 4.52 -5.71
N GLN A 35 -5.45 4.79 -4.91
CA GLN A 35 -4.08 4.41 -5.25
C GLN A 35 -3.90 2.88 -5.28
N LEU A 36 -4.51 2.15 -4.33
CA LEU A 36 -4.54 0.68 -4.35
C LEU A 36 -5.22 0.15 -5.61
N ASN A 37 -6.39 0.68 -5.96
CA ASN A 37 -7.12 0.27 -7.16
C ASN A 37 -6.29 0.52 -8.44
N ASN A 38 -5.72 1.72 -8.58
CA ASN A 38 -4.90 2.05 -9.74
C ASN A 38 -3.65 1.16 -9.88
N GLN A 39 -3.10 0.68 -8.76
CA GLN A 39 -1.92 -0.18 -8.74
C GLN A 39 -2.25 -1.65 -8.95
N PHE A 40 -3.33 -2.16 -8.33
CA PHE A 40 -3.54 -3.60 -8.17
C PHE A 40 -4.82 -4.11 -8.82
N ASP A 41 -5.87 -3.30 -8.93
CA ASP A 41 -7.14 -3.77 -9.47
C ASP A 41 -7.10 -3.89 -10.99
N HIS A 42 -7.42 -5.07 -11.51
CA HIS A 42 -7.39 -5.38 -12.95
C HIS A 42 -6.09 -5.01 -13.68
N THR A 43 -4.97 -5.02 -12.96
CA THR A 43 -3.64 -4.74 -13.52
C THR A 43 -2.81 -6.02 -13.70
N PHE A 44 -1.76 -5.93 -14.52
CA PHE A 44 -0.72 -6.93 -14.67
C PHE A 44 0.56 -6.43 -13.99
N LEU A 45 1.03 -7.14 -12.97
CA LEU A 45 2.28 -6.78 -12.28
C LEU A 45 3.44 -7.61 -12.83
N ALA A 46 4.55 -6.95 -13.16
CA ALA A 46 5.81 -7.60 -13.53
C ALA A 46 6.97 -7.06 -12.69
N ASN A 47 7.94 -7.91 -12.38
CA ASN A 47 9.19 -7.41 -11.83
C ASN A 47 9.97 -6.63 -12.90
N ALA A 48 10.72 -5.62 -12.48
CA ALA A 48 11.60 -4.84 -13.35
C ALA A 48 12.72 -5.69 -13.98
N ASP A 49 13.09 -6.81 -13.35
CA ASP A 49 14.09 -7.77 -13.82
C ASP A 49 13.48 -8.99 -14.54
N ASP A 50 12.17 -8.99 -14.83
CA ASP A 50 11.52 -10.08 -15.57
C ASP A 50 12.15 -10.19 -16.99
N PRO A 51 12.72 -11.35 -17.38
CA PRO A 51 13.32 -11.53 -18.70
C PRO A 51 12.32 -11.40 -19.85
N LEU A 52 11.01 -11.47 -19.58
CA LEU A 52 9.92 -11.27 -20.53
C LEU A 52 9.31 -9.85 -20.48
N LEU A 53 9.90 -8.92 -19.73
CA LEU A 53 9.41 -7.54 -19.62
C LEU A 53 9.21 -6.85 -21.00
N PRO A 54 10.10 -7.01 -22.01
CA PRO A 54 9.86 -6.44 -23.33
C PRO A 54 8.57 -6.95 -24.00
N GLN A 55 8.20 -8.22 -23.78
CA GLN A 55 6.97 -8.82 -24.30
C GLN A 55 5.75 -8.25 -23.56
N TRP A 56 5.83 -8.09 -22.24
CA TRP A 56 4.76 -7.47 -21.45
C TRP A 56 4.54 -6.01 -21.84
N GLN A 57 5.61 -5.25 -22.06
CA GLN A 57 5.51 -3.88 -22.55
C GLN A 57 4.84 -3.82 -23.92
N SER A 58 5.23 -4.68 -24.85
CA SER A 58 4.61 -4.77 -26.17
C SER A 58 3.10 -5.08 -26.10
N LEU A 59 2.68 -5.98 -25.19
CA LEU A 59 1.26 -6.26 -24.98
C LEU A 59 0.51 -5.08 -24.34
N ASN A 60 1.16 -4.37 -23.42
CA ASN A 60 0.61 -3.15 -22.83
C ASN A 60 0.42 -2.04 -23.88
N ASP A 61 1.40 -1.84 -24.76
CA ASP A 61 1.34 -0.84 -25.83
C ASP A 61 0.24 -1.16 -26.86
N GLN A 62 -0.10 -2.44 -27.01
CA GLN A 62 -1.23 -2.93 -27.81
C GLN A 62 -2.59 -2.82 -27.07
N GLY A 63 -2.60 -2.42 -25.80
CA GLY A 63 -3.80 -2.35 -24.96
C GLY A 63 -4.32 -3.70 -24.50
N ALA A 64 -3.51 -4.76 -24.57
CA ALA A 64 -3.93 -6.12 -24.20
C ALA A 64 -3.84 -6.39 -22.68
N ILE A 65 -2.96 -5.66 -21.99
CA ILE A 65 -2.82 -5.69 -20.52
C ILE A 65 -2.63 -4.28 -20.00
N ASP A 66 -2.93 -4.05 -18.72
CA ASP A 66 -2.61 -2.82 -18.00
C ASP A 66 -1.40 -3.06 -17.09
N LEU A 67 -0.19 -2.77 -17.58
CA LEU A 67 1.07 -3.17 -16.95
C LEU A 67 1.48 -2.21 -15.81
N ARG A 68 1.94 -2.78 -14.70
CA ARG A 68 2.72 -2.10 -13.66
C ARG A 68 4.04 -2.82 -13.48
N VAL A 69 5.13 -2.07 -13.59
CA VAL A 69 6.47 -2.60 -13.34
C VAL A 69 6.88 -2.24 -11.92
N MET A 70 7.32 -3.22 -11.15
CA MET A 70 7.72 -3.08 -9.75
C MET A 70 9.09 -3.69 -9.52
N ASP A 71 9.84 -3.24 -8.52
CA ASP A 71 11.10 -3.90 -8.15
C ASP A 71 10.86 -5.35 -7.68
N ASN A 72 9.75 -5.57 -6.96
CA ASN A 72 9.31 -6.91 -6.53
C ASN A 72 7.78 -6.94 -6.39
N VAL A 73 7.10 -7.86 -7.09
CA VAL A 73 5.63 -8.00 -7.09
C VAL A 73 5.07 -8.81 -5.91
N GLY A 74 5.95 -9.35 -5.07
CA GLY A 74 5.62 -10.19 -3.92
C GLY A 74 4.84 -9.47 -2.82
N MET A 75 4.25 -10.25 -1.91
CA MET A 75 3.40 -9.72 -0.83
C MET A 75 4.20 -8.89 0.17
N GLU A 76 5.44 -9.26 0.47
CA GLU A 76 6.34 -8.55 1.38
C GLU A 76 6.63 -7.13 0.87
N SER A 77 6.98 -7.01 -0.42
CA SER A 77 7.22 -5.71 -1.05
C SER A 77 5.93 -4.89 -1.15
N SER A 78 4.81 -5.55 -1.49
CA SER A 78 3.49 -4.90 -1.54
C SER A 78 3.08 -4.35 -0.17
N ALA A 79 3.28 -5.09 0.92
CA ALA A 79 2.98 -4.64 2.28
C ALA A 79 3.81 -3.41 2.67
N ALA A 80 5.11 -3.42 2.40
CA ALA A 80 5.99 -2.28 2.64
C ALA A 80 5.60 -1.05 1.79
N LEU A 81 5.27 -1.25 0.52
CA LEU A 81 4.87 -0.18 -0.39
C LEU A 81 3.60 0.53 0.09
N VAL A 82 2.54 -0.22 0.37
CA VAL A 82 1.27 0.40 0.77
C VAL A 82 1.33 0.95 2.21
N TRP A 83 2.23 0.44 3.06
CA TRP A 83 2.56 1.08 4.34
C TRP A 83 3.16 2.48 4.12
N GLN A 84 4.04 2.65 3.13
CA GLN A 84 4.59 3.97 2.80
C GLN A 84 3.50 4.92 2.31
N TRP A 85 2.60 4.44 1.44
CA TRP A 85 1.49 5.25 0.91
C TRP A 85 0.53 5.71 2.00
N ALA A 86 0.12 4.78 2.88
CA ALA A 86 -0.75 5.11 4.00
C ALA A 86 -0.10 6.17 4.90
N ASN A 87 1.19 6.04 5.20
CA ASN A 87 1.90 6.99 6.04
C ASN A 87 2.17 8.34 5.37
N ALA A 88 2.39 8.37 4.06
CA ALA A 88 2.48 9.63 3.30
C ALA A 88 1.15 10.40 3.37
N LEU A 89 0.03 9.71 3.16
CA LEU A 89 -1.31 10.31 3.27
C LEU A 89 -1.59 10.85 4.68
N LEU A 90 -1.28 10.07 5.72
CA LEU A 90 -1.52 10.49 7.10
C LEU A 90 -0.60 11.64 7.54
N LEU A 91 0.66 11.65 7.08
CA LEU A 91 1.57 12.75 7.39
C LEU A 91 1.08 14.07 6.80
N ASP A 92 0.66 14.06 5.53
CA ASP A 92 0.14 15.24 4.82
C ASP A 92 -1.16 15.75 5.46
N ARG A 93 -2.08 14.85 5.78
CA ARG A 93 -3.44 15.20 6.25
C ARG A 93 -3.54 15.47 7.74
N ASP A 94 -2.88 14.65 8.56
CA ASP A 94 -3.01 14.67 10.03
C ASP A 94 -1.80 15.34 10.71
N ALA A 95 -0.87 15.92 9.94
CA ALA A 95 0.36 16.55 10.44
C ALA A 95 1.13 15.67 11.44
N GLY A 96 1.09 14.36 11.22
CA GLY A 96 1.73 13.35 12.07
C GLY A 96 1.05 13.07 13.42
N ARG A 97 -0.21 13.46 13.62
CA ARG A 97 -1.03 13.06 14.79
C ARG A 97 -1.32 11.55 14.80
N SER A 98 -1.47 10.97 13.62
CA SER A 98 -1.75 9.54 13.37
C SER A 98 -0.74 8.93 12.40
N CYS A 99 -0.54 7.62 12.51
CA CYS A 99 0.28 6.83 11.61
C CYS A 99 -0.33 5.47 11.32
N CYS A 100 0.16 4.81 10.27
CA CYS A 100 -0.06 3.39 10.01
C CYS A 100 1.19 2.64 10.50
N TRP A 101 1.07 1.82 11.54
CA TRP A 101 2.24 1.12 12.11
C TRP A 101 2.40 -0.30 11.57
N ARG A 102 1.36 -0.86 10.94
CA ARG A 102 1.41 -2.18 10.31
C ARG A 102 0.51 -2.26 9.09
N VAL A 103 0.95 -3.04 8.11
CA VAL A 103 0.17 -3.49 6.97
C VAL A 103 0.29 -5.00 6.80
N GLU A 104 -0.79 -5.64 6.40
CA GLU A 104 -0.82 -7.02 5.89
C GLU A 104 -1.25 -6.98 4.44
N ALA A 105 -0.43 -7.53 3.55
CA ALA A 105 -0.78 -7.80 2.16
C ALA A 105 -1.06 -9.29 2.00
N ARG A 106 -2.20 -9.62 1.42
CA ARG A 106 -2.69 -11.00 1.29
C ARG A 106 -2.85 -11.37 -0.17
N GLU A 107 -2.29 -12.51 -0.53
CA GLU A 107 -2.46 -13.11 -1.85
C GLU A 107 -3.75 -13.93 -1.92
N ASN A 108 -4.02 -14.70 -0.86
CA ASN A 108 -5.19 -15.57 -0.72
C ASN A 108 -5.42 -15.91 0.79
N GLU A 109 -6.38 -16.76 1.11
CA GLU A 109 -6.69 -17.11 2.51
C GLU A 109 -5.51 -17.72 3.30
N ALA A 110 -4.60 -18.44 2.63
CA ALA A 110 -3.47 -19.13 3.25
C ALA A 110 -2.17 -18.29 3.26
N ASN A 111 -2.00 -17.38 2.30
CA ASN A 111 -0.73 -16.68 2.07
C ASN A 111 -0.87 -15.16 2.30
N ALA A 112 -0.14 -14.64 3.28
CA ALA A 112 -0.05 -13.21 3.56
C ALA A 112 1.36 -12.84 4.05
N ALA A 113 1.74 -11.58 3.84
CA ALA A 113 2.94 -10.97 4.39
C ALA A 113 2.57 -9.75 5.24
N CYS A 114 3.29 -9.54 6.34
CA CYS A 114 3.12 -8.39 7.21
C CYS A 114 4.38 -7.50 7.19
N TYR A 115 4.16 -6.19 7.17
CA TYR A 115 5.19 -5.18 7.39
C TYR A 115 4.84 -4.36 8.63
N GLU A 116 5.74 -4.29 9.60
CA GLU A 116 5.57 -3.56 10.85
C GLU A 116 6.73 -2.56 11.04
N ALA A 117 6.38 -1.28 11.13
CA ALA A 117 7.32 -0.21 11.43
C ALA A 117 6.57 1.03 11.93
N ILE A 118 7.16 1.75 12.89
CA ILE A 118 6.68 3.07 13.30
C ILE A 118 7.43 4.12 12.46
N PRO A 119 6.73 5.02 11.74
CA PRO A 119 7.41 6.07 11.01
C PRO A 119 8.24 6.96 11.94
N GLN A 120 9.46 7.31 11.54
CA GLN A 120 10.36 8.10 12.37
C GLN A 120 9.74 9.44 12.81
N TRP A 121 9.02 10.11 11.91
CA TRP A 121 8.32 11.38 12.18
C TRP A 121 7.20 11.24 13.24
N TYR A 122 6.63 10.04 13.41
CA TYR A 122 5.63 9.77 14.43
C TYR A 122 6.27 9.55 15.79
N ALA A 123 7.36 8.77 15.83
CA ALA A 123 8.08 8.42 17.04
C ALA A 123 8.65 9.65 17.78
N THR A 124 9.11 10.67 17.06
CA THR A 124 9.68 11.88 17.66
C THR A 124 8.66 12.69 18.48
N LYS A 125 7.37 12.63 18.14
CA LYS A 125 6.33 13.35 18.87
C LYS A 125 5.90 12.64 20.17
N THR A 126 6.12 11.32 20.29
CA THR A 126 5.74 10.55 21.50
C THR A 126 6.74 10.70 22.65
N MET A 127 7.91 11.30 22.39
CA MET A 127 8.99 11.53 23.37
C MET A 127 8.96 12.94 24.01
N LEU A 128 7.94 13.75 23.72
CA LEU A 128 7.70 15.07 24.30
C LEU A 128 6.44 15.02 25.18
#